data_AF-A0A645ILM8-F1
#
_entry.id   AF-A0A645ILM8-F1
#
_cell.length_a   1.000
_cell.length_b   1.000
_cell.length_c   1.000
_cell.angle_alpha   90.00
_cell.angle_beta   90.00
_cell.angle_gamma   90.00
#
_symmetry.space_group_name_H-M   'P 1'
#
loop_
_entity.id
_entity.type
_entity.pdbx_description
1 polymer ?
#
loop_
_entity_poly.entity_id
_entity_poly.type
_entity_poly.pdbx_seq_one_letter_code
_entity_poly.pdbx_strand_id
1 'polypeptide(L)'
;MADLFHVQAYTGEYANPFPVLETLSHEMLGKLDTAVCHTFISQIRDSLLNNKVQLQDGREAEVIFFHPNGSSLPLVRTADGQIVDCSQRGAASISRVVSPN
;
A
#
# COMPACT_ATOMS: atom_id res chain seq x y z
N MET A 1 7.28 -12.02 -20.59
CA MET A 1 7.24 -12.02 -19.11
C MET A 1 8.14 -10.95 -18.51
N ALA A 2 9.33 -10.66 -19.08
CA ALA A 2 10.19 -9.56 -18.60
C ALA A 2 9.62 -8.14 -18.89
N ASP A 3 8.92 -7.94 -20.01
CA ASP A 3 8.34 -6.63 -20.37
C ASP A 3 7.21 -6.14 -19.46
N LEU A 4 6.51 -7.04 -18.77
CA LEU A 4 5.42 -6.65 -17.86
C LEU A 4 5.95 -6.04 -16.56
N PHE A 5 7.13 -6.48 -16.10
CA PHE A 5 7.81 -5.91 -14.93
C PHE A 5 8.48 -4.57 -15.22
N HIS A 6 8.73 -4.26 -16.50
CA HIS A 6 9.34 -2.97 -16.89
C HIS A 6 8.31 -1.83 -16.89
N VAL A 7 7.07 -2.09 -17.30
CA VAL A 7 6.02 -1.06 -17.41
C VAL A 7 5.45 -0.65 -16.03
N GLN A 8 5.36 -1.57 -15.08
CA GLN A 8 4.84 -1.26 -13.74
C GLN A 8 5.89 -0.62 -12.80
N ALA A 9 7.19 -0.81 -13.08
CA ALA A 9 8.27 -0.24 -12.26
C ALA A 9 8.75 1.14 -12.75
N TYR A 10 8.68 1.43 -14.06
CA TYR A 10 9.27 2.63 -14.67
C TYR A 10 8.28 3.70 -15.15
N THR A 11 7.04 3.69 -14.68
CA THR A 11 6.15 4.88 -14.75
C THR A 11 6.40 5.85 -13.58
N GLY A 12 7.68 6.13 -13.32
CA GLY A 12 8.28 7.47 -13.26
C GLY A 12 7.90 8.52 -12.20
N GLU A 13 6.67 8.55 -11.67
CA GLU A 13 6.26 9.65 -10.78
C GLU A 13 5.18 9.27 -9.76
N TYR A 14 4.69 8.03 -9.80
CA TYR A 14 3.57 7.54 -9.00
C TYR A 14 3.85 6.17 -8.41
N ALA A 15 4.87 6.09 -7.55
CA ALA A 15 5.18 4.86 -6.83
C ALA A 15 4.02 4.53 -5.88
N ASN A 16 3.21 3.53 -6.26
CA ASN A 16 2.22 2.94 -5.38
C ASN A 16 2.87 1.71 -4.70
N PRO A 17 3.26 1.79 -3.41
CA PRO A 17 3.90 0.67 -2.73
C PRO A 17 2.90 -0.41 -2.30
N PHE A 18 1.58 -0.17 -2.35
CA PHE A 18 0.57 -1.09 -1.82
C PHE A 18 0.47 -2.42 -2.60
N PRO A 19 0.45 -2.45 -3.96
CA PRO A 19 0.49 -3.70 -4.72
C PRO A 19 1.77 -4.51 -4.49
N VAL A 20 2.89 -3.82 -4.30
CA VAL A 20 4.18 -4.45 -4.01
C VAL A 20 4.16 -5.07 -2.61
N LEU A 21 3.62 -4.36 -1.60
CA LEU A 21 3.44 -4.89 -0.25
C LEU A 21 2.49 -6.10 -0.22
N GLU A 22 1.42 -6.09 -1.02
CA GLU A 22 0.51 -7.22 -1.15
C GLU A 22 1.19 -8.44 -1.77
N THR A 23 1.96 -8.23 -2.85
CA THR A 23 2.72 -9.30 -3.52
C THR A 23 3.82 -9.84 -2.60
N LEU A 24 4.58 -8.96 -1.95
CA LEU A 24 5.63 -9.33 -1.00
C LEU A 24 5.06 -10.10 0.19
N SER A 25 3.92 -9.66 0.74
CA SER A 25 3.23 -10.37 1.80
C SER A 25 2.84 -11.78 1.35
N HIS A 26 2.17 -11.92 0.20
CA HIS A 26 1.73 -13.23 -0.30
C HIS A 26 2.88 -14.17 -0.72
N GLU A 27 3.91 -13.66 -1.41
CA GLU A 27 4.98 -14.49 -1.94
C GLU A 27 6.10 -14.79 -0.93
N MET A 28 6.42 -13.85 -0.03
CA MET A 28 7.54 -14.04 0.91
C MET A 28 7.15 -14.80 2.18
N LEU A 29 5.89 -14.69 2.66
CA LEU A 29 5.42 -15.46 3.83
C LEU A 29 5.54 -16.98 3.63
N GLY A 30 5.57 -17.47 2.39
CA GLY A 30 5.70 -18.90 2.07
C GLY A 30 7.11 -19.39 1.72
N LYS A 31 8.10 -18.51 1.51
CA LYS A 31 9.39 -18.89 0.91
C LYS A 31 10.64 -18.32 1.61
N LEU A 32 10.50 -17.26 2.41
CA LEU A 32 11.63 -16.57 3.03
C LEU A 32 11.53 -16.58 4.56
N ASP A 33 12.61 -16.17 5.22
CA ASP A 33 12.66 -16.02 6.68
C ASP A 33 11.60 -15.01 7.15
N THR A 34 10.58 -15.53 7.83
CA THR A 34 9.36 -14.79 8.16
C THR A 34 9.64 -13.61 9.08
N ALA A 35 10.71 -13.69 9.90
CA ALA A 35 11.06 -12.64 10.86
C ALA A 35 11.58 -11.37 10.17
N VAL A 36 12.43 -11.51 9.15
CA VAL A 36 12.96 -10.38 8.38
C VAL A 36 11.86 -9.75 7.53
N CYS A 37 11.03 -10.58 6.90
CA CYS A 37 9.92 -10.13 6.07
C CYS A 37 8.88 -9.34 6.88
N HIS A 38 8.53 -9.84 8.05
CA HIS A 38 7.56 -9.18 8.92
C HIS A 38 8.08 -7.82 9.42
N THR A 39 9.36 -7.75 9.79
CA THR A 39 10.00 -6.49 10.22
C THR A 39 10.03 -5.47 9.09
N PHE A 40 10.40 -5.89 7.88
CA PHE A 40 10.46 -5.01 6.71
C PHE A 40 9.07 -4.47 6.32
N ILE A 41 8.05 -5.34 6.27
CA ILE A 41 6.67 -4.95 5.99
C ILE A 41 6.15 -3.99 7.06
N SER A 42 6.46 -4.23 8.34
CA SER A 42 6.07 -3.33 9.43
C SER A 42 6.70 -1.94 9.26
N GLN A 43 8.01 -1.87 9.00
CA GLN A 43 8.70 -0.59 8.82
C GLN A 43 8.15 0.24 7.65
N ILE A 44 7.83 -0.40 6.52
CA ILE A 44 7.19 0.30 5.39
C ILE A 44 5.79 0.77 5.78
N ARG A 45 5.02 -0.09 6.44
CA ARG A 45 3.68 0.23 6.93
C ARG A 45 3.69 1.44 7.87
N ASP A 46 4.61 1.47 8.82
CA ASP A 46 4.81 2.58 9.74
C ASP A 46 5.22 3.87 8.99
N SER A 47 6.09 3.75 7.98
CA SER A 47 6.45 4.88 7.12
C SER A 47 5.30 5.39 6.25
N LEU A 48 4.27 4.58 6.01
CA LEU A 48 3.07 4.94 5.25
C LEU A 48 1.96 5.48 6.14
N LEU A 49 2.04 5.27 7.46
CA LEU A 49 1.10 5.81 8.41
C LEU A 49 1.12 7.35 8.37
N ASN A 50 -0.05 7.98 8.38
CA ASN A 50 -0.23 9.43 8.25
C ASN A 50 0.21 10.02 6.89
N ASN A 51 0.61 9.20 5.92
CA ASN A 51 0.84 9.68 4.56
C ASN A 51 -0.49 9.94 3.86
N LYS A 52 -0.48 10.95 3.00
CA LYS A 52 -1.60 11.25 2.11
C LYS A 52 -1.50 10.39 0.87
N VAL A 53 -2.61 9.78 0.49
CA VAL A 53 -2.78 8.97 -0.71
C VAL A 53 -3.94 9.50 -1.53
N GLN A 54 -3.86 9.34 -2.84
CA GLN A 54 -4.96 9.62 -3.74
C GLN A 54 -5.64 8.29 -4.07
N LEU A 55 -6.95 8.25 -3.89
CA LEU A 55 -7.81 7.15 -4.30
C LEU A 55 -8.02 7.17 -5.83
N GLN A 56 -8.43 6.04 -6.40
CA GLN A 56 -8.73 5.97 -7.85
C GLN A 56 -9.86 6.90 -8.31
N ASP A 57 -10.74 7.32 -7.42
CA ASP A 57 -11.79 8.30 -7.71
C ASP A 57 -11.28 9.76 -7.66
N GLY A 58 -9.97 9.95 -7.52
CA GLY A 58 -9.31 11.26 -7.46
C GLY A 58 -9.32 11.91 -6.09
N ARG A 59 -10.04 11.34 -5.10
CA ARG A 59 -10.11 11.91 -3.74
C ARG A 59 -8.82 11.68 -2.97
N GLU A 60 -8.40 12.68 -2.20
CA GLU A 60 -7.30 12.54 -1.26
C GLU A 60 -7.78 11.95 0.07
N ALA A 61 -6.99 11.03 0.60
CA ALA A 61 -7.23 10.40 1.87
C ALA A 61 -5.91 10.23 2.64
N GLU A 62 -5.98 10.20 3.96
CA GLU A 62 -4.86 10.00 4.85
C GLU A 62 -4.86 8.56 5.36
N VAL A 63 -3.72 7.90 5.36
CA VAL A 63 -3.56 6.57 5.96
C VAL A 63 -3.64 6.69 7.47
N ILE A 64 -4.71 6.14 8.06
CA ILE A 64 -4.96 6.26 9.50
C ILE A 64 -4.67 4.97 10.27
N PHE A 65 -4.70 3.82 9.60
CA PHE A 65 -4.57 2.53 10.26
C PHE A 65 -4.21 1.42 9.27
N PHE A 66 -3.61 0.35 9.79
CA PHE A 66 -3.38 -0.88 9.07
C PHE A 66 -3.82 -2.06 9.92
N HIS A 67 -4.53 -3.01 9.31
CA HIS A 67 -5.01 -4.19 10.04
C HIS A 67 -3.82 -5.06 10.51
N PRO A 68 -3.79 -5.46 11.80
CA PRO A 68 -2.74 -6.33 12.33
C PRO A 68 -2.85 -7.76 11.75
N ASN A 69 -4.03 -8.17 11.26
CA ASN A 69 -4.35 -9.55 10.93
C ASN A 69 -4.07 -9.95 9.46
N GLY A 70 -3.13 -9.27 8.80
CA GLY A 70 -2.57 -9.76 7.53
C GLY A 70 -3.08 -9.11 6.24
N SER A 71 -3.93 -8.08 6.31
CA SER A 71 -4.16 -7.24 5.12
C SER A 71 -3.00 -6.25 4.95
N SER A 72 -2.35 -6.28 3.79
CA SER A 72 -1.31 -5.33 3.41
C SER A 72 -1.87 -3.93 3.09
N LEU A 73 -3.19 -3.77 3.15
CA LEU A 73 -3.90 -2.57 2.72
C LEU A 73 -4.35 -1.72 3.92
N PRO A 74 -4.19 -0.38 3.84
CA PRO A 74 -4.56 0.51 4.93
C PRO A 74 -6.06 0.80 4.97
N LEU A 75 -6.51 1.31 6.13
CA LEU A 75 -7.69 2.16 6.21
C LEU A 75 -7.25 3.59 5.98
N VAL A 76 -7.98 4.27 5.12
CA VAL A 76 -7.70 5.66 4.78
C VAL A 76 -8.91 6.53 5.11
N ARG A 77 -8.67 7.76 5.53
CA ARG A 77 -9.71 8.74 5.85
C ARG A 77 -9.68 9.86 4.82
N THR A 78 -10.78 10.07 4.10
CA THR A 78 -10.89 11.19 3.16
C THR A 78 -10.97 12.52 3.90
N ALA A 79 -10.73 13.63 3.19
CA ALA A 79 -10.88 14.98 3.75
C ALA A 79 -12.30 15.28 4.30
N ASP A 80 -13.32 14.58 3.79
CA ASP A 80 -14.71 14.68 4.23
C ASP A 80 -15.00 13.89 5.52
N GLY A 81 -14.00 13.18 6.06
CA GLY A 81 -14.11 12.36 7.27
C GLY A 81 -14.60 10.93 7.01
N GLN A 82 -14.85 10.54 5.76
CA GLN A 82 -15.23 9.18 5.40
C GLN A 82 -14.03 8.22 5.55
N ILE A 83 -14.23 7.13 6.28
CA ILE A 83 -13.25 6.05 6.40
C ILE A 83 -13.48 5.04 5.28
N VAL A 84 -12.45 4.75 4.51
CA VAL A 84 -12.46 3.77 3.42
C VAL A 84 -11.50 2.66 3.79
N ASP A 85 -12.02 1.44 3.91
CA ASP A 85 -11.20 0.25 4.10
C ASP A 85 -10.71 -0.25 2.74
N CYS A 86 -9.42 -0.07 2.44
CA CYS A 86 -8.84 -0.54 1.18
C CYS A 86 -8.70 -2.07 1.17
N SER A 87 -8.71 -2.76 2.31
CA SER A 87 -8.65 -4.23 2.35
C SER A 87 -9.85 -4.88 1.68
N GLN A 88 -11.03 -4.25 1.75
CA GLN A 88 -12.26 -4.75 1.13
C GLN A 88 -12.34 -4.43 -0.36
N ARG A 89 -11.63 -3.41 -0.82
CA ARG A 89 -11.68 -2.92 -2.20
C ARG A 89 -10.44 -3.30 -3.03
N GLY A 90 -9.40 -3.84 -2.39
CA GLY A 90 -8.15 -4.29 -3.01
C GLY A 90 -7.15 -3.15 -3.28
N ALA A 91 -5.90 -3.54 -3.57
CA ALA A 91 -4.77 -2.62 -3.79
C ALA A 91 -5.00 -1.60 -4.92
N ALA A 92 -5.88 -1.94 -5.86
CA ALA A 92 -6.29 -1.04 -6.94
C ALA A 92 -6.99 0.22 -6.42
N SER A 93 -7.54 0.25 -5.20
CA SER A 93 -8.28 1.43 -4.71
C SER A 93 -7.42 2.67 -4.51
N ILE A 94 -6.12 2.50 -4.34
CA ILE A 94 -5.16 3.58 -4.16
C ILE A 94 -4.48 3.84 -5.51
N SER A 95 -4.58 5.07 -5.99
CA SER A 95 -3.94 5.51 -7.22
C SER A 95 -2.46 5.79 -6.99
N ARG A 96 -2.14 6.63 -5.99
CA ARG A 96 -0.76 7.05 -5.69
C ARG A 96 -0.59 7.53 -4.24
N VAL A 97 0.65 7.55 -3.76
CA VAL A 97 1.03 8.28 -2.53
C VAL A 97 1.38 9.71 -2.92
N VAL A 98 0.81 10.71 -2.25
CA VAL A 98 0.89 12.13 -2.66
C VAL A 98 2.14 12.80 -2.09
N SER A 99 2.53 12.54 -0.84
CA SER A 99 3.80 12.97 -0.25
C SER A 99 3.98 12.34 1.15
N PRO A 100 5.22 12.08 1.58
CA PRO A 100 5.53 11.89 3.00
C PRO A 100 5.48 13.24 3.74
N ASN A 101 4.91 13.25 4.95
CA ASN A 101 5.09 14.37 5.90
C ASN A 101 6.48 14.33 6.54
#